data_AF-A0A9E3FS78-F1
#
_entry.id   AF-A0A9E3FS78-F1
#
_cell.length_a   1.000
_cell.length_b   1.000
_cell.length_c   1.000
_cell.angle_alpha   90.00
_cell.angle_beta   90.00
_cell.angle_gamma   90.00
#
_symmetry.space_group_name_H-M   'P 1'
#
loop_
_entity.id
_entity.type
_entity.pdbx_description
1 polymer ?
#
loop_
_entity_poly.entity_id
_entity_poly.type
_entity_poly.pdbx_seq_one_letter_code
_entity_poly.pdbx_strand_id
1 'polypeptide(L)'
;NRQGPDSGTQYRSAIFTTSDEQKKVAEAYIAQLDAAKVFKKPIVTKVGALQGFYPAEDYHQDYLTLHPNQPYIAFNDIPKVENLKKLFAANYLEKPTLVSSAKATN
;
A
#
# COMPACT_ATOMS: atom_id res chain seq x y z
N ASN A 1 -11.03 2.26 8.27
CA ASN A 1 -10.43 2.73 9.54
C ASN A 1 -9.92 1.56 10.39
N ARG A 2 -9.33 0.55 9.76
CA ARG A 2 -8.76 -0.64 10.40
C ARG A 2 -8.02 -1.46 9.34
N GLN A 3 -6.83 -1.95 9.66
CA GLN A 3 -6.17 -3.03 8.93
C GLN A 3 -5.59 -4.03 9.91
N GLY A 4 -6.01 -5.30 9.81
CA GLY A 4 -5.58 -6.34 10.74
C GLY A 4 -5.74 -5.93 12.22
N PRO A 5 -4.65 -5.88 13.00
CA PRO A 5 -4.68 -5.47 14.41
C PRO A 5 -4.84 -3.95 14.60
N ASP A 6 -4.54 -3.13 13.59
CA ASP A 6 -4.42 -1.68 13.74
C ASP A 6 -5.74 -0.98 13.45
N SER A 7 -6.20 -0.14 14.39
CA SER A 7 -7.50 0.53 14.33
C SER A 7 -7.35 2.05 14.43
N GLY A 8 -8.11 2.78 13.61
CA GLY A 8 -8.02 4.23 13.50
C GLY A 8 -8.17 4.74 12.06
N THR A 9 -8.43 6.03 11.89
CA THR A 9 -8.61 6.66 10.56
C THR A 9 -7.31 6.73 9.76
N GLN A 10 -6.16 6.72 10.43
CA GLN A 10 -4.83 6.59 9.83
C GLN A 10 -4.62 5.25 9.12
N TYR A 11 -5.35 4.19 9.51
CA TYR A 11 -5.32 2.86 8.89
C TYR A 11 -6.51 2.64 7.93
N ARG A 12 -7.01 3.69 7.28
CA ARG A 12 -8.06 3.56 6.27
C ARG A 12 -7.47 3.19 4.90
N SER A 13 -8.18 2.38 4.14
CA SER A 13 -7.86 2.16 2.73
C SER A 13 -8.17 3.42 1.92
N ALA A 14 -7.19 3.90 1.15
CA ALA A 14 -7.33 5.05 0.27
C ALA A 14 -6.38 4.96 -0.92
N ILE A 15 -6.81 5.55 -2.05
CA ILE A 15 -6.01 5.82 -3.24
C ILE A 15 -6.02 7.33 -3.44
N PHE A 16 -4.83 7.93 -3.42
CA PHE A 16 -4.63 9.35 -3.71
C PHE A 16 -4.09 9.51 -5.12
N THR A 17 -4.82 10.25 -5.95
CA THR A 17 -4.59 10.36 -7.39
C THR A 17 -3.95 11.71 -7.72
N THR A 18 -3.06 11.70 -8.71
CA THR A 18 -2.36 12.90 -9.21
C THR A 18 -2.86 13.34 -10.59
N SER A 19 -3.77 12.58 -11.19
CA SER A 19 -4.42 12.89 -12.45
C SER A 19 -5.83 12.30 -12.53
N ASP A 20 -6.66 12.86 -13.40
CA ASP A 20 -8.01 12.35 -13.65
C ASP A 20 -7.99 10.94 -14.24
N GLU A 21 -6.98 10.60 -15.03
CA GLU A 21 -6.82 9.25 -15.58
C GLU A 21 -6.57 8.22 -14.46
N GLN A 22 -5.71 8.53 -13.49
CA GLN A 22 -5.52 7.64 -12.33
C GLN A 22 -6.81 7.44 -11.54
N LYS A 23 -7.60 8.51 -11.37
CA LYS A 23 -8.90 8.45 -10.70
C LYS A 23 -9.87 7.54 -11.45
N LYS A 24 -10.01 7.74 -12.76
CA LYS A 24 -10.88 6.94 -13.62
C LYS A 24 -10.50 5.45 -13.59
N VAL A 25 -9.22 5.13 -13.70
CA VAL A 25 -8.72 3.76 -13.66
C VAL A 25 -9.00 3.11 -12.28
N ALA A 26 -8.73 3.82 -11.18
CA ALA A 26 -8.97 3.30 -9.84
C ALA A 26 -10.46 3.03 -9.58
N GLU A 27 -11.34 3.97 -9.93
CA GLU A 27 -12.79 3.83 -9.76
C GLU A 27 -13.35 2.70 -10.63
N ALA A 28 -12.93 2.61 -11.89
CA ALA A 28 -13.36 1.54 -12.80
C ALA A 28 -12.93 0.16 -12.29
N TYR A 29 -11.72 0.04 -11.76
CA TYR A 29 -11.23 -1.23 -11.25
C TYR A 29 -11.95 -1.67 -9.97
N ILE A 30 -12.25 -0.73 -9.05
CA ILE A 30 -13.09 -1.02 -7.88
C ILE A 30 -14.48 -1.52 -8.32
N ALA A 31 -15.11 -0.83 -9.28
CA ALA A 31 -16.41 -1.22 -9.81
C ALA A 31 -16.37 -2.62 -10.47
N GLN A 32 -15.30 -2.95 -11.20
CA GLN A 32 -15.10 -4.27 -11.78
C GLN A 32 -15.03 -5.36 -10.69
N LEU A 33 -14.27 -5.12 -9.61
CA LEU A 33 -14.13 -6.09 -8.51
C LEU A 33 -15.45 -6.28 -7.74
N ASP A 34 -16.21 -5.21 -7.52
CA ASP A 34 -17.52 -5.25 -6.85
C ASP A 34 -18.57 -5.98 -7.71
N ALA A 35 -18.54 -5.79 -9.04
CA ALA A 35 -19.40 -6.49 -9.99
C ALA A 35 -19.06 -7.98 -10.05
N ALA A 36 -17.77 -8.31 -10.07
CA ALA A 36 -17.28 -9.69 -10.07
C ALA A 36 -17.41 -10.40 -8.71
N LYS A 37 -17.85 -9.70 -7.65
CA LYS A 37 -17.99 -10.23 -6.28
C LYS A 37 -16.72 -10.91 -5.77
N VAL A 38 -15.55 -10.36 -6.12
CA VAL A 38 -14.25 -10.89 -5.68
C VAL A 38 -14.15 -10.88 -4.15
N PHE A 39 -14.73 -9.87 -3.52
CA PHE A 39 -14.83 -9.77 -2.06
C PHE A 39 -16.25 -10.02 -1.57
N LYS A 40 -16.37 -10.71 -0.43
CA LYS A 40 -17.66 -10.97 0.23
C LYS A 40 -18.37 -9.71 0.73
N LYS A 41 -17.62 -8.63 0.94
CA LYS A 41 -18.12 -7.34 1.43
C LYS A 41 -17.72 -6.24 0.44
N PRO A 42 -18.51 -5.15 0.34
CA PRO A 42 -18.18 -4.02 -0.53
C PRO A 42 -16.80 -3.44 -0.23
N ILE A 43 -16.11 -2.99 -1.28
CA ILE A 43 -14.86 -2.25 -1.15
C ILE A 43 -15.16 -0.86 -0.58
N VAL A 44 -14.47 -0.49 0.50
CA VAL A 44 -14.63 0.82 1.18
C VAL A 44 -13.45 1.78 0.93
N THR A 45 -12.58 1.44 -0.03
CA THR A 45 -11.41 2.25 -0.41
C THR A 45 -11.86 3.63 -0.89
N LYS A 46 -11.34 4.69 -0.28
CA LYS A 46 -11.60 6.06 -0.74
C LYS A 46 -10.71 6.40 -1.93
N VAL A 47 -11.27 6.92 -3.00
CA VAL A 47 -10.52 7.49 -4.13
C VAL A 47 -10.64 9.01 -4.08
N GLY A 48 -9.51 9.72 -4.11
CA GLY A 48 -9.51 11.18 -4.05
C GLY A 48 -8.23 11.78 -4.63
N ALA A 49 -8.23 13.10 -4.86
CA ALA A 49 -7.03 13.81 -5.27
C ALA A 49 -6.00 13.84 -4.14
N LEU A 50 -4.71 13.75 -4.47
CA LEU A 50 -3.62 13.98 -3.54
C LEU A 50 -3.61 15.47 -3.15
N GLN A 51 -3.94 15.77 -1.89
CA GLN A 51 -3.95 17.15 -1.38
C GLN A 51 -2.59 17.58 -0.82
N GLY A 52 -1.82 16.63 -0.31
CA GLY A 52 -0.49 16.84 0.27
C GLY A 52 0.09 15.51 0.76
N PHE A 53 1.41 15.44 0.80
CA PHE A 53 2.15 14.30 1.33
C PHE A 53 3.25 14.82 2.24
N TYR A 54 3.23 14.40 3.49
CA TYR A 54 4.24 14.76 4.47
C TYR A 54 5.10 13.52 4.73
N PRO A 55 6.41 13.58 4.46
CA PRO A 55 7.31 12.49 4.80
C PRO A 55 7.18 12.16 6.29
N ALA A 56 7.09 10.87 6.60
CA ALA A 56 7.28 10.40 7.97
C ALA A 56 8.73 10.62 8.40
N GLU A 57 8.97 10.64 9.71
CA GLU A 57 10.29 10.78 10.31
C GLU A 57 11.28 9.73 9.78
N ASP A 58 12.57 10.07 9.77
CA ASP A 58 13.62 9.21 9.18
C ASP A 58 13.64 7.79 9.75
N TYR A 59 13.32 7.62 11.04
CA TYR A 59 13.27 6.30 11.67
C TYR A 59 12.11 5.42 11.19
N HIS A 60 11.12 5.97 10.48
CA HIS A 60 10.05 5.22 9.83
C HIS A 60 10.41 4.78 8.40
N GLN A 61 11.42 5.41 7.78
CA GLN A 61 11.84 5.07 6.43
C GLN A 61 12.56 3.71 6.43
N ASP A 62 12.34 2.91 5.39
CA ASP A 62 12.98 1.60 5.21
C ASP A 62 12.79 0.61 6.38
N TYR A 63 11.77 0.81 7.23
CA TYR A 63 11.61 0.14 8.53
C TYR A 63 11.64 -1.39 8.46
N LEU A 64 10.93 -2.00 7.50
CA LEU A 64 10.92 -3.46 7.32
C LEU A 64 12.33 -4.00 7.06
N THR A 65 13.09 -3.30 6.21
CA THR A 65 14.46 -3.67 5.83
C THR A 65 15.44 -3.53 7.00
N LEU A 66 15.29 -2.48 7.81
CA LEU A 66 16.15 -2.21 8.97
C LEU A 66 15.80 -3.07 10.19
N HIS A 67 14.57 -3.57 10.27
CA HIS A 67 14.06 -4.31 11.42
C HIS A 67 13.33 -5.62 11.04
N PRO A 68 13.97 -6.53 10.28
CA PRO A 68 13.31 -7.71 9.72
C PRO A 68 12.81 -8.70 10.79
N ASN A 69 13.43 -8.69 11.98
CA ASN A 69 13.08 -9.57 13.09
C ASN A 69 12.03 -8.99 14.05
N GLN A 70 11.48 -7.80 13.77
CA GLN A 70 10.40 -7.25 14.59
C GLN A 70 9.18 -8.18 14.51
N PRO A 71 8.62 -8.63 15.64
CA PRO A 71 7.51 -9.58 15.64
C PRO A 71 6.30 -9.08 14.83
N TYR A 72 6.05 -7.77 14.86
CA TYR A 72 4.99 -7.16 14.07
C TYR A 72 5.21 -7.35 12.56
N ILE A 73 6.43 -7.12 12.06
CA ILE A 73 6.81 -7.32 10.65
C ILE A 73 6.64 -8.79 10.26
N ALA A 74 7.22 -9.69 11.06
CA ALA A 74 7.20 -11.13 10.78
C ALA A 74 5.77 -11.67 10.69
N PHE A 75 4.87 -11.21 11.56
CA PHE A 75 3.50 -11.70 11.60
C PHE A 75 2.57 -11.02 10.60
N ASN A 76 2.70 -9.71 10.39
CA ASN A 76 1.72 -8.93 9.62
C ASN A 76 2.18 -8.57 8.21
N ASP A 77 3.48 -8.37 7.97
CA ASP A 77 3.98 -7.77 6.72
C ASP A 77 4.68 -8.77 5.81
N ILE A 78 5.49 -9.69 6.35
CA ILE A 78 6.14 -10.74 5.56
C ILE A 78 5.14 -11.55 4.73
N PRO A 79 3.98 -11.99 5.25
CA PRO A 79 2.99 -12.70 4.45
C PRO A 79 2.46 -11.88 3.26
N LYS A 80 2.41 -10.54 3.37
CA LYS A 80 1.99 -9.65 2.27
C LYS A 80 3.07 -9.59 1.19
N VAL A 81 4.35 -9.53 1.58
CA VAL A 81 5.49 -9.54 0.65
C VAL A 81 5.56 -10.88 -0.10
N GLU A 82 5.36 -12.00 0.59
CA GLU A 82 5.32 -13.32 -0.04
C GLU A 82 4.15 -13.44 -1.03
N ASN A 83 2.98 -12.92 -0.68
CA ASN A 83 1.83 -12.91 -1.58
C ASN A 83 2.07 -12.01 -2.80
N LEU A 84 2.74 -10.87 -2.64
CA LEU A 84 3.17 -10.03 -3.75
C LEU A 84 4.09 -10.82 -4.71
N LYS A 85 5.11 -11.52 -4.17
CA LYS A 85 6.02 -12.36 -4.95
C LYS A 85 5.29 -13.47 -5.71
N LYS A 86 4.30 -14.10 -5.10
CA LYS A 86 3.50 -15.17 -5.73
C LYS A 86 2.57 -14.64 -6.83
N LEU A 87 1.85 -13.56 -6.57
CA LEU A 87 0.82 -13.03 -7.49
C LEU A 87 1.41 -12.21 -8.63
N PHE A 88 2.54 -11.55 -8.41
CA PHE A 88 3.15 -10.62 -9.36
C PHE A 88 4.62 -10.98 -9.62
N ALA A 89 4.92 -12.27 -9.80
CA ALA A 89 6.29 -12.77 -9.96
C ALA A 89 7.08 -12.05 -11.08
N ALA A 90 6.43 -11.68 -12.18
CA ALA A 90 7.05 -10.95 -13.28
C ALA A 90 7.42 -9.49 -12.94
N ASN A 91 6.78 -8.89 -11.94
CA ASN A 91 7.01 -7.51 -11.52
C ASN A 91 7.73 -7.41 -10.16
N TYR A 92 7.92 -8.54 -9.47
CA TYR A 92 8.51 -8.57 -8.15
C TYR A 92 10.03 -8.33 -8.21
N LEU A 93 10.53 -7.47 -7.32
CA LEU A 93 11.94 -7.21 -7.15
C LEU A 93 12.42 -7.80 -5.83
N GLU A 94 13.43 -8.69 -5.89
CA GLU A 94 14.02 -9.31 -4.70
C GLU A 94 14.72 -8.26 -3.80
N LYS A 95 15.29 -7.22 -4.41
CA LYS A 95 15.89 -6.09 -3.70
C LYS A 95 14.94 -4.89 -3.81
N PRO A 96 14.38 -4.39 -2.70
CA PRO A 96 13.50 -3.23 -2.74
C PRO A 96 14.30 -1.96 -3.05
N THR A 97 13.64 -0.98 -3.68
CA THR A 97 14.15 0.39 -3.76
C THR A 97 13.96 1.05 -2.41
N LEU A 98 15.06 1.46 -1.77
CA LEU A 98 15.04 2.08 -0.45
C LEU A 98 14.94 3.61 -0.57
N VAL A 99 14.25 4.25 0.37
CA VAL A 99 14.17 5.71 0.45
C VAL A 99 15.57 6.28 0.66
N SER A 100 16.37 5.64 1.52
CA SER A 100 17.79 5.96 1.72
C SER A 100 18.67 5.86 0.46
N SER A 101 18.23 5.12 -0.56
CA SER A 101 18.95 4.95 -1.83
C SER A 101 18.47 5.87 -2.95
N ALA A 102 17.30 6.50 -2.78
CA ALA A 102 16.78 7.45 -3.74
C ALA A 102 17.57 8.75 -3.63
N LYS A 103 18.14 9.25 -4.74
CA LYS A 103 18.60 10.64 -4.80
C LYS A 103 17.39 11.51 -4.49
N ALA A 104 17.51 12.41 -3.52
CA ALA A 104 16.47 13.37 -3.19
C ALA A 104 16.09 14.16 -4.46
N THR A 105 14.98 13.77 -5.10
CA THR A 105 14.35 14.56 -6.16
C THR A 105 13.27 15.39 -5.48
N ASN A 106 13.66 16.59 -5.06
CA ASN A 106 12.70 17.67 -4.81
C ASN A 106 12.26 18.26 -6.15
#